data_AF-A0A0J6FAX2-F1
#
_entry.id   AF-A0A0J6FAX2-F1
#
_cell.length_a   1.000
_cell.length_b   1.000
_cell.length_c   1.000
_cell.angle_alpha   90.00
_cell.angle_beta   90.00
_cell.angle_gamma   90.00
#
_symmetry.space_group_name_H-M   'P 1'
#
loop_
_entity.id
_entity.type
_entity.pdbx_description
1 polymer ?
#
loop_
_entity_poly.entity_id
_entity_poly.type
_entity_poly.pdbx_seq_one_letter_code
_entity_poly.pdbx_strand_id
1 'polypeptide(L)'
;MARISKSKAAKFNAHTLQKLRDAVEIDPEVDLTTKLPLRYSTRLTKMRRVAQSDEDEDIRAFLRASDSVEVVFSLSEAVLNLLGVPRNTESTPNDSRSD
;
A
#
# COMPACT_ATOMS: atom_id res chain seq x y z
N MET A 1 5.34 3.51 19.66
CA MET A 1 5.44 3.52 18.18
C MET A 1 6.52 2.54 17.77
N ALA A 2 6.17 1.47 17.05
CA ALA A 2 7.16 0.51 16.54
C ALA A 2 8.06 1.18 15.49
N ARG A 3 9.37 0.99 15.58
CA ARG A 3 10.32 1.50 14.57
C ARG A 3 10.21 0.63 13.33
N ILE A 4 9.56 1.15 12.29
CA ILE A 4 9.52 0.48 10.98
C ILE A 4 10.96 0.39 10.46
N SER A 5 11.48 -0.82 10.34
CA SER A 5 12.82 -1.03 9.81
C SER A 5 12.84 -0.71 8.31
N LYS A 6 13.88 0.00 7.84
CA LYS A 6 13.99 0.37 6.42
C LYS A 6 14.10 -0.90 5.56
N SER A 7 13.29 -0.98 4.50
CA SER A 7 13.32 -2.09 3.54
C SER A 7 14.69 -2.24 2.88
N LYS A 8 14.99 -3.44 2.37
CA LYS A 8 16.25 -3.72 1.65
C LYS A 8 16.43 -2.79 0.44
N ALA A 9 15.35 -2.50 -0.28
CA ALA A 9 15.34 -1.54 -1.37
C ALA A 9 15.67 -0.13 -0.89
N ALA A 10 15.09 0.33 0.23
CA ALA A 10 15.38 1.64 0.79
C ALA A 10 16.85 1.78 1.21
N LYS A 11 17.44 0.75 1.83
CA LYS A 11 18.87 0.71 2.18
C LYS A 11 19.75 0.77 0.92
N PHE A 12 19.39 0.02 -0.12
CA PHE A 12 20.12 0.00 -1.39
C PHE A 12 20.06 1.36 -2.12
N ASN A 13 18.90 2.00 -2.13
CA ASN A 13 18.72 3.34 -2.69
C ASN A 13 19.55 4.37 -1.94
N ALA A 14 19.49 4.37 -0.60
CA ALA A 14 20.24 5.31 0.22
C ALA A 14 21.75 5.20 -0.04
N HIS A 15 22.28 3.99 -0.10
CA HIS A 15 23.70 3.76 -0.42
C HIS A 15 24.04 4.21 -1.86
N THR A 16 23.16 3.98 -2.82
CA THR A 16 23.38 4.43 -4.21
C THR A 16 23.40 5.96 -4.29
N LEU A 17 22.45 6.64 -3.66
CA LEU A 17 22.38 8.09 -3.63
C LEU A 17 23.59 8.72 -2.94
N GLN A 18 24.10 8.11 -1.87
CA GLN A 18 25.33 8.59 -1.22
C GLN A 18 26.50 8.57 -2.20
N LYS A 19 26.69 7.47 -2.95
CA LYS A 19 27.76 7.38 -3.95
C LYS A 19 27.62 8.39 -5.08
N LEU A 20 26.39 8.66 -5.52
CA LEU A 20 26.15 9.67 -6.56
C LEU A 20 26.47 11.06 -6.04
N ARG A 21 26.07 11.38 -4.80
CA ARG A 21 26.44 12.63 -4.14
C ARG A 21 27.96 12.79 -4.05
N ASP A 22 28.66 11.77 -3.56
CA ASP A 22 30.12 11.81 -3.42
C ASP A 22 30.80 12.03 -4.78
N ALA A 23 30.26 11.44 -5.86
CA ALA A 23 30.77 11.65 -7.20
C ALA A 23 30.58 13.10 -7.69
N VAL A 24 29.42 13.70 -7.45
CA VAL A 24 29.13 15.10 -7.82
C VAL A 24 29.99 16.09 -7.02
N GLU A 25 30.25 15.78 -5.75
CA GLU A 25 31.09 16.62 -4.88
C GLU A 25 32.56 16.64 -5.34
N ILE A 26 33.05 15.53 -5.91
CA ILE A 26 34.39 15.42 -6.48
C ILE A 26 34.46 16.08 -7.87
N ASP A 27 33.45 15.83 -8.71
CA ASP A 27 33.37 16.32 -10.08
C ASP A 27 31.92 16.73 -10.40
N PRO A 28 31.61 18.04 -10.47
CA PRO A 28 30.25 18.51 -10.68
C PRO A 28 29.71 18.19 -12.09
N GLU A 29 30.58 17.88 -13.05
CA GLU A 29 30.20 17.53 -14.44
C GLU A 29 30.20 16.00 -14.68
N VAL A 30 30.34 15.22 -13.61
CA VAL A 30 30.40 13.76 -13.70
C VAL A 30 29.15 13.17 -14.36
N ASP A 31 29.36 12.24 -15.31
CA ASP A 31 28.27 11.47 -15.88
C ASP A 31 27.74 10.43 -14.87
N LEU A 32 26.61 10.76 -14.24
CA LEU A 32 25.94 9.91 -13.25
C LEU A 32 25.45 8.58 -13.82
N THR A 33 25.22 8.47 -15.13
CA THR A 33 24.79 7.21 -15.75
C THR A 33 25.86 6.14 -15.64
N THR A 34 27.15 6.54 -15.65
CA THR A 34 28.30 5.65 -15.43
C THR A 34 28.49 5.26 -13.96
N LYS A 35 27.93 6.04 -13.03
CA LYS A 35 28.06 5.82 -11.59
C LYS A 35 26.94 4.96 -11.02
N LEU A 36 25.87 4.75 -11.78
CA LEU A 36 24.78 3.86 -11.39
C LEU A 36 25.27 2.41 -11.23
N PRO A 37 24.82 1.69 -10.20
CA PRO A 37 25.12 0.27 -10.06
C PRO A 37 24.60 -0.52 -11.26
N LEU A 38 25.40 -1.50 -11.71
CA LEU A 38 24.99 -2.40 -12.78
C LEU A 38 23.62 -3.04 -12.48
N ARG A 39 22.73 -2.99 -13.48
CA ARG A 39 21.35 -3.54 -13.41
C ARG A 39 20.53 -2.98 -12.23
N TYR A 40 20.73 -1.71 -11.88
CA TYR A 40 20.03 -1.05 -10.76
C TYR A 40 18.52 -1.32 -10.74
N SER A 41 17.82 -1.04 -11.85
CA SER A 41 16.38 -1.23 -11.95
C SER A 41 15.96 -2.69 -11.76
N THR A 42 16.63 -3.64 -12.41
CA THR A 42 16.34 -5.08 -12.26
C THR A 42 16.54 -5.54 -10.82
N ARG A 43 17.59 -5.04 -10.14
CA ARG A 43 17.86 -5.35 -8.74
C ARG A 43 16.76 -4.79 -7.83
N LEU A 44 16.26 -3.59 -8.11
CA LEU A 44 15.13 -3.02 -7.39
C LEU A 44 13.84 -3.80 -7.60
N THR A 45 13.55 -4.22 -8.83
CA THR A 45 12.38 -5.08 -9.11
C THR A 45 12.47 -6.38 -8.31
N LYS A 46 13.65 -7.00 -8.23
CA LYS A 46 13.86 -8.19 -7.39
C LYS A 46 13.62 -7.90 -5.91
N MET A 47 14.12 -6.79 -5.38
CA MET A 47 13.91 -6.40 -3.97
C MET A 47 12.44 -6.09 -3.68
N ARG A 48 11.71 -5.52 -4.63
CA ARG A 48 10.26 -5.29 -4.52
C ARG A 48 9.50 -6.60 -4.43
N ARG A 49 9.79 -7.57 -5.32
CA ARG A 49 9.12 -8.88 -5.31
C ARG A 49 9.38 -9.64 -4.02
N VAL A 50 10.60 -9.58 -3.48
CA VAL A 50 10.91 -10.19 -2.17
C VAL A 50 10.13 -9.51 -1.04
N ALA A 51 9.95 -8.19 -1.10
CA ALA A 51 9.11 -7.48 -0.12
C ALA A 51 7.60 -7.74 -0.29
N GLN A 52 7.18 -8.30 -1.43
CA GLN A 52 5.79 -8.68 -1.72
C GLN A 52 5.55 -10.18 -1.47
N SER A 53 6.61 -11.01 -1.41
CA SER A 53 6.47 -12.43 -1.11
C SER A 53 6.34 -12.72 0.39
N ASP A 54 6.60 -11.75 1.25
CA ASP A 54 6.32 -11.82 2.68
C ASP A 54 4.83 -11.54 2.92
N GLU A 55 3.96 -12.43 2.42
CA GLU A 55 2.49 -12.45 2.59
C GLU A 55 1.67 -11.85 1.43
N ASP A 56 1.37 -12.71 0.43
CA ASP A 56 0.02 -12.71 -0.18
C ASP A 56 -0.97 -13.26 0.88
N GLU A 57 -1.02 -12.64 2.07
CA GLU A 57 -2.07 -12.94 3.01
C GLU A 57 -3.37 -12.40 2.41
N ASP A 58 -4.32 -13.30 2.22
CA ASP A 58 -5.67 -12.93 1.83
C ASP A 58 -6.16 -11.89 2.83
N ILE A 59 -6.41 -10.66 2.38
CA ILE A 59 -6.88 -9.58 3.25
C ILE A 59 -8.15 -9.96 4.02
N ARG A 60 -8.91 -10.95 3.52
CA ARG A 60 -10.08 -11.54 4.20
C ARG A 60 -9.72 -12.31 5.47
N ALA A 61 -8.47 -12.76 5.62
CA ALA A 61 -7.99 -13.39 6.84
C ALA A 61 -8.02 -12.44 8.05
N PHE A 62 -7.92 -11.12 7.79
CA PHE A 62 -7.95 -10.08 8.82
C PHE A 62 -9.36 -9.56 9.13
N LEU A 63 -10.34 -9.82 8.26
CA LEU A 63 -11.71 -9.36 8.44
C LEU A 63 -12.54 -10.47 9.09
N ARG A 64 -12.89 -10.32 10.36
CA ARG A 64 -13.87 -11.23 10.98
C ARG A 64 -15.27 -10.73 10.68
N ALA A 65 -16.16 -11.64 10.29
CA ALA A 65 -17.57 -11.32 10.07
C ALA A 65 -18.28 -10.74 11.31
N SER A 66 -17.70 -10.90 12.50
CA SER A 66 -18.18 -10.34 13.77
C SER A 66 -17.72 -8.90 14.03
N ASP A 67 -16.79 -8.36 13.23
CA ASP A 67 -16.27 -7.02 13.45
C ASP A 67 -17.33 -5.98 13.10
N SER A 68 -17.48 -4.96 13.93
CA SER A 68 -18.38 -3.84 13.65
C SER A 68 -17.83 -2.99 12.51
N VAL A 69 -18.66 -2.69 11.52
CA VAL A 69 -18.29 -1.91 10.33
C VAL A 69 -19.23 -0.71 10.18
N GLU A 70 -18.65 0.45 9.85
CA GLU A 70 -19.36 1.69 9.57
C GLU A 70 -19.15 2.10 8.11
N VAL A 71 -20.22 2.57 7.45
CA VAL A 71 -20.14 3.13 6.09
C VAL A 71 -19.77 4.60 6.18
N VAL A 72 -18.51 4.94 5.87
CA VAL A 72 -18.01 6.33 5.92
C VAL A 72 -18.50 7.15 4.71
N PHE A 73 -18.62 6.52 3.55
CA PHE A 73 -19.03 7.18 2.30
C PHE A 73 -20.10 6.38 1.60
N SER A 74 -21.34 6.84 1.71
CA SER A 74 -22.45 6.27 0.95
C SER A 74 -22.28 6.49 -0.54
N LEU A 75 -22.74 5.52 -1.33
CA LEU A 75 -22.76 5.64 -2.79
C LEU A 75 -23.68 6.80 -3.21
N SER A 76 -23.31 7.48 -4.29
CA SER A 76 -24.15 8.54 -4.86
C SER A 76 -25.44 7.97 -5.45
N GLU A 77 -26.46 8.82 -5.54
CA GLU A 77 -27.76 8.43 -6.10
C GLU A 77 -27.65 7.90 -7.54
N ALA A 78 -26.80 8.49 -8.36
CA ALA A 78 -26.56 8.03 -9.73
C ALA A 78 -26.01 6.59 -9.77
N VAL A 79 -25.12 6.24 -8.84
CA VAL A 79 -24.54 4.90 -8.74
C VAL A 79 -25.55 3.91 -8.20
N LEU A 80 -26.34 4.29 -7.19
CA LEU A 80 -27.41 3.43 -6.65
C LEU A 80 -28.46 3.10 -7.72
N ASN A 81 -28.85 4.09 -8.53
CA ASN A 81 -29.80 3.91 -9.63
C ASN A 81 -29.23 3.01 -10.73
N LEU A 82 -27.94 3.15 -11.06
CA LEU A 82 -27.26 2.28 -12.02
C LEU A 82 -27.22 0.82 -11.55
N LEU A 83 -27.01 0.60 -10.26
CA LEU A 83 -26.96 -0.72 -9.65
C LEU A 83 -28.36 -1.34 -9.40
N GLY A 84 -29.44 -0.58 -9.64
CA GLY A 84 -30.80 -1.03 -9.40
C GLY A 84 -31.10 -1.34 -7.93
N VAL A 85 -30.34 -0.76 -6.99
CA VAL A 85 -30.50 -1.03 -5.56
C VAL A 85 -31.73 -0.28 -5.05
N PRO A 86 -32.79 -0.97 -4.58
CA PRO A 86 -33.93 -0.30 -3.97
C PRO A 86 -33.48 0.43 -2.70
N ARG A 87 -34.00 1.64 -2.49
CA ARG A 87 -33.82 2.36 -1.23
C ARG A 87 -34.55 1.59 -0.13
N ASN A 88 -33.88 0.64 0.50
CA ASN A 88 -34.38 0.09 1.75
C ASN A 88 -34.17 1.16 2.82
N THR A 89 -35.19 1.99 2.98
CA THR A 89 -35.42 2.77 4.18
C THR A 89 -35.53 1.82 5.36
N GLU A 90 -34.94 2.23 6.47
CA GLU A 90 -35.26 1.79 7.84
C GLU A 90 -34.42 0.65 8.42
N SER A 91 -33.37 1.09 9.12
CA SER A 91 -32.89 0.47 10.34
C SER A 91 -34.03 0.38 11.37
N THR A 92 -34.56 -0.81 11.63
CA THR A 92 -35.12 -1.18 12.94
C THR A 92 -34.74 -2.62 13.29
N PRO A 93 -34.04 -2.85 14.42
CA PRO A 93 -34.11 -4.11 15.12
C PRO A 93 -35.22 -3.99 16.17
N ASN A 94 -36.46 -4.27 15.79
CA ASN A 94 -37.51 -4.53 16.77
C ASN A 94 -37.41 -5.99 17.19
N ASP A 95 -36.58 -6.26 18.21
CA ASP A 95 -36.71 -7.48 19.00
C ASP A 95 -37.78 -7.22 20.07
N SER A 96 -38.99 -7.68 19.79
CA SER A 96 -40.05 -7.80 20.79
C SER A 96 -40.61 -9.21 20.73
N ARG A 97 -39.96 -10.11 21.45
CA ARG A 97 -40.59 -11.34 21.93
C ARG A 97 -41.19 -11.06 23.31
N SER A 98 -42.51 -10.97 23.33
CA SER A 98 -43.34 -11.14 24.52
C SER A 98 -44.02 -12.51 24.45
N ASP A 99 -44.15 -13.10 25.64
CA ASP A 99 -44.82 -14.35 26.05
C ASP A 99 -44.13 -15.70 25.75
#